data_AF-A0A534AL39-F1
#
_entry.id   AF-A0A534AL39-F1
#
_cell.length_a   1.000
_cell.length_b   1.000
_cell.length_c   1.000
_cell.angle_alpha   90.00
_cell.angle_beta   90.00
_cell.angle_gamma   90.00
#
_symmetry.space_group_name_H-M   'P 1'
#
loop_
_entity.id
_entity.type
_entity.pdbx_description
1 polymer ?
#
loop_
_entity_poly.entity_id
_entity_poly.type
_entity_poly.pdbx_seq_one_letter_code
_entity_poly.pdbx_strand_id
1 'polypeptide(L)'
;HNGEINTIQGNRNWATARGPLLRSPLLPALQEVLPLVSMSGSDSQSLDNMLEVLLMGGLDPLHAMRLLVPPAWHGLDALDPDLRAFYEYYSVHMEPWDGPAGVVLTDGRYALCTLDRNGLRPARFCITRNRVLTIASETGVWDYQPEDVVKKGKLGPGDMLALDLKSGTLLASQDIDEILKKRHPYKSWLRQGVRYLESDLVDARLAAEPMDRDTLSLYQKMFNVTQEERDDIIRVLAQDENEAVGSMGDDTPMPVLSHTVRSLYDYFRQQFAQVTNPPIDSLRESIVMSLQTQIGPECNIFEPAPGHARQIVLGSPILSQRKLRQILAIEEVTHEFIDLQYEPAEGLRQAILRLCAQAESAVREGKLVLLLSDRYLIKGRIPAHALLVTGAVHQHLLKTGLRCKCNLLIETGTAREPHHFACLIGYGATAVYPYMAYQVLFEMMRRGRVKLDFAARLELGRSYRAGLRKGLFKIMSKMGISTIASYRSSQLFEIVGLAQEVVEL
;
A
#
# COMPACT_ATOMS: atom_id res chain seq x y z
N HIS A 1 -17.45 -17.23 -2.80
CA HIS A 1 -17.24 -15.80 -2.49
C HIS A 1 -18.46 -15.01 -2.95
N ASN A 2 -19.07 -14.22 -2.05
CA ASN A 2 -20.09 -13.24 -2.37
C ASN A 2 -19.47 -11.86 -2.11
N GLY A 3 -19.26 -11.04 -3.13
CA GLY A 3 -18.40 -9.89 -2.95
C GLY A 3 -17.75 -9.37 -4.22
N GLU A 4 -16.84 -8.42 -4.03
CA GLU A 4 -15.91 -7.91 -5.04
C GLU A 4 -14.60 -7.52 -4.35
N ILE A 5 -13.47 -8.03 -4.85
CA ILE A 5 -12.14 -7.65 -4.37
C ILE A 5 -11.68 -6.40 -5.12
N ASN A 6 -11.79 -5.23 -4.48
CA ASN A 6 -11.49 -3.93 -5.08
C ASN A 6 -9.98 -3.63 -5.22
N THR A 7 -9.13 -4.51 -4.68
CA THR A 7 -7.66 -4.42 -4.73
C THR A 7 -7.04 -5.44 -5.70
N ILE A 8 -7.88 -6.12 -6.50
CA ILE A 8 -7.51 -7.30 -7.27
C ILE A 8 -6.30 -7.10 -8.20
N GLN A 9 -6.19 -5.95 -8.87
CA GLN A 9 -5.06 -5.69 -9.77
C GLN A 9 -3.73 -5.62 -8.99
N GLY A 10 -3.73 -4.95 -7.84
CA GLY A 10 -2.58 -4.92 -6.94
C GLY A 10 -2.25 -6.30 -6.40
N ASN A 11 -3.28 -7.07 -5.99
CA ASN A 11 -3.09 -8.43 -5.48
C ASN A 11 -2.48 -9.37 -6.53
N ARG A 12 -2.94 -9.30 -7.78
CA ARG A 12 -2.40 -10.06 -8.91
C ARG A 12 -0.93 -9.72 -9.18
N ASN A 13 -0.59 -8.42 -9.16
CA ASN A 13 0.77 -7.95 -9.33
C ASN A 13 1.69 -8.46 -8.22
N TRP A 14 1.25 -8.37 -6.95
CA TRP A 14 2.02 -8.85 -5.81
C TRP A 14 2.12 -10.39 -5.75
N ALA A 15 1.07 -11.13 -6.09
CA ALA A 15 1.13 -12.59 -6.20
C ALA A 15 2.14 -13.03 -7.27
N THR A 16 2.20 -12.32 -8.41
CA THR A 16 3.22 -12.55 -9.45
C THR A 16 4.61 -12.24 -8.92
N ALA A 17 4.79 -11.13 -8.20
CA ALA A 17 6.05 -10.73 -7.59
C ALA A 17 6.57 -11.76 -6.57
N ARG A 18 5.66 -12.38 -5.81
CA ARG A 18 5.98 -13.35 -4.75
C ARG A 18 6.17 -14.77 -5.25
N GLY A 19 5.65 -15.13 -6.41
CA GLY A 19 5.79 -16.47 -6.98
C GLY A 19 7.21 -17.04 -6.88
N PRO A 20 8.25 -16.29 -7.29
CA PRO A 20 9.65 -16.71 -7.16
C PRO A 20 10.16 -16.89 -5.71
N LEU A 21 9.55 -16.25 -4.71
CA LEU A 21 9.94 -16.35 -3.31
C LEU A 21 9.29 -17.55 -2.59
N LEU A 22 8.11 -17.99 -3.05
CA LEU A 22 7.37 -19.05 -2.39
C LEU A 22 8.01 -20.42 -2.63
N ARG A 23 8.34 -21.10 -1.53
CA ARG A 23 8.95 -22.44 -1.51
C ARG A 23 8.30 -23.27 -0.42
N SER A 24 7.84 -24.47 -0.77
CA SER A 24 7.36 -25.42 0.23
C SER A 24 7.86 -26.81 -0.13
N PRO A 25 8.34 -27.60 0.84
CA PRO A 25 8.66 -29.02 0.63
C PRO A 25 7.46 -29.84 0.08
N LEU A 26 6.23 -29.37 0.32
CA LEU A 26 5.00 -29.99 -0.19
C LEU A 26 4.75 -29.70 -1.68
N LEU A 27 5.37 -28.65 -2.22
CA LEU A 27 5.22 -28.18 -3.60
C LEU A 27 6.60 -27.97 -4.27
N PRO A 28 7.37 -29.05 -4.51
CA PRO A 28 8.73 -28.93 -5.04
C PRO A 28 8.78 -28.30 -6.44
N ALA A 29 7.71 -28.47 -7.23
CA ALA A 29 7.58 -27.93 -8.59
C ALA A 29 6.79 -26.60 -8.66
N LEU A 30 6.61 -25.88 -7.53
CA LEU A 30 5.79 -24.65 -7.49
C LEU A 30 6.20 -23.58 -8.53
N GLN A 31 7.47 -23.55 -8.92
CA GLN A 31 7.97 -22.59 -9.89
C GLN A 31 7.57 -22.90 -11.33
N GLU A 32 7.25 -24.16 -11.63
CA GLU A 32 6.86 -24.60 -12.97
C GLU A 32 5.43 -24.14 -13.31
N VAL A 33 4.65 -23.75 -12.30
CA VAL A 33 3.25 -23.33 -12.43
C VAL A 33 3.05 -21.81 -12.27
N LEU A 34 4.14 -21.02 -12.31
CA LEU A 34 4.01 -19.55 -12.32
C LEU A 34 3.34 -19.06 -13.61
N PRO A 35 2.47 -18.04 -13.56
CA PRO A 35 2.03 -17.28 -12.38
C PRO A 35 1.02 -18.06 -11.51
N LEU A 36 1.09 -17.83 -10.19
CA LEU A 36 0.26 -18.55 -9.20
C LEU A 36 -1.21 -18.16 -9.21
N VAL A 37 -1.54 -16.99 -9.75
CA VAL A 37 -2.91 -16.49 -9.84
C VAL A 37 -3.20 -16.10 -11.27
N SER A 38 -4.43 -16.33 -11.71
CA SER A 38 -4.86 -15.84 -13.02
C SER A 38 -4.84 -14.31 -13.04
N MET A 39 -4.15 -13.74 -14.05
CA MET A 39 -4.12 -12.29 -14.31
C MET A 39 -5.40 -11.78 -14.99
N SER A 40 -6.23 -12.71 -15.49
CA SER A 40 -7.53 -12.47 -16.13
C SER A 40 -8.64 -13.25 -15.42
N GLY A 41 -9.90 -13.04 -15.84
CA GLY A 41 -11.04 -13.71 -15.20
C GLY A 41 -11.48 -13.02 -13.92
N SER A 42 -12.28 -13.74 -13.12
CA SER A 42 -12.90 -13.13 -11.92
C SER A 42 -11.89 -12.92 -10.79
N ASP A 43 -12.19 -11.95 -9.95
CA ASP A 43 -11.49 -11.69 -8.70
C ASP A 43 -11.51 -12.91 -7.75
N SER A 44 -12.65 -13.58 -7.70
CA SER A 44 -12.93 -14.75 -6.88
C SER A 44 -12.06 -15.93 -7.29
N GLN A 45 -11.83 -16.10 -8.59
CA GLN A 45 -10.92 -17.11 -9.13
C GLN A 45 -9.48 -16.84 -8.69
N SER A 46 -9.01 -15.60 -8.79
CA SER A 46 -7.65 -15.26 -8.35
C SER A 46 -7.46 -15.45 -6.83
N LEU A 47 -8.48 -15.11 -6.03
CA LEU A 47 -8.47 -15.35 -4.58
C LEU A 47 -8.39 -16.85 -4.28
N ASP A 48 -9.19 -17.66 -4.98
CA ASP A 48 -9.19 -19.12 -4.84
C ASP A 48 -7.84 -19.74 -5.24
N ASN A 49 -7.24 -19.30 -6.36
CA ASN A 49 -5.91 -19.74 -6.77
C ASN A 49 -4.84 -19.46 -5.69
N MET A 50 -4.84 -18.23 -5.14
CA MET A 50 -3.88 -17.88 -4.10
C MET A 50 -4.12 -18.69 -2.83
N LEU A 51 -5.38 -18.86 -2.43
CA LEU A 51 -5.75 -19.68 -1.27
C LEU A 51 -5.29 -21.13 -1.45
N GLU A 52 -5.55 -21.74 -2.61
CA GLU A 52 -5.15 -23.11 -2.91
C GLU A 52 -3.64 -23.30 -2.79
N VAL A 53 -2.84 -22.36 -3.31
CA VAL A 53 -1.38 -22.38 -3.16
C VAL A 53 -0.96 -22.31 -1.69
N LEU A 54 -1.60 -21.45 -0.89
CA LEU A 54 -1.30 -21.36 0.55
C LEU A 54 -1.65 -22.67 1.28
N LEU A 55 -2.79 -23.27 0.95
CA LEU A 55 -3.24 -24.53 1.55
C LEU A 55 -2.32 -25.69 1.18
N MET A 56 -2.06 -25.89 -0.11
CA MET A 56 -1.19 -26.96 -0.60
C MET A 56 0.26 -26.77 -0.14
N GLY A 57 0.70 -25.52 0.06
CA GLY A 57 2.01 -25.21 0.59
C GLY A 57 2.16 -25.44 2.11
N GLY A 58 1.06 -25.74 2.82
CA GLY A 58 1.08 -26.22 4.20
C GLY A 58 0.41 -25.30 5.24
N LEU A 59 -0.20 -24.19 4.84
CA LEU A 59 -1.04 -23.41 5.75
C LEU A 59 -2.40 -24.08 5.88
N ASP A 60 -2.97 -24.10 7.08
CA ASP A 60 -4.37 -24.46 7.26
C ASP A 60 -5.29 -23.29 6.85
N PRO A 61 -6.58 -23.56 6.58
CA PRO A 61 -7.50 -22.54 6.07
C PRO A 61 -7.77 -21.39 7.04
N LEU A 62 -7.69 -21.59 8.35
CA LEU A 62 -7.88 -20.50 9.32
C LEU A 62 -6.75 -19.47 9.17
N HIS A 63 -5.51 -19.96 9.08
CA HIS A 63 -4.34 -19.13 8.89
C HIS A 63 -4.37 -18.44 7.52
N ALA A 64 -4.51 -19.20 6.43
CA ALA A 64 -4.49 -18.65 5.08
C ALA A 64 -5.54 -17.54 4.87
N MET A 65 -6.76 -17.74 5.37
CA MET A 65 -7.80 -16.70 5.28
C MET A 65 -7.50 -15.47 6.11
N ARG A 66 -6.87 -15.61 7.28
CA ARG A 66 -6.43 -14.44 8.07
C ARG A 66 -5.31 -13.66 7.41
N LEU A 67 -4.51 -14.29 6.55
CA LEU A 67 -3.48 -13.59 5.77
C LEU A 67 -4.07 -12.85 4.58
N LEU A 68 -4.99 -13.50 3.85
CA LEU A 68 -5.63 -12.91 2.66
C LEU A 68 -6.66 -11.83 3.03
N VAL A 69 -7.52 -12.10 4.02
CA VAL A 69 -8.62 -11.23 4.45
C VAL A 69 -8.51 -10.95 5.96
N PRO A 70 -7.47 -10.21 6.42
CA PRO A 70 -7.29 -9.87 7.82
C PRO A 70 -8.34 -8.85 8.29
N PRO A 71 -8.80 -8.94 9.56
CA PRO A 71 -9.64 -7.91 10.15
C PRO A 71 -8.90 -6.57 10.24
N ALA A 72 -9.63 -5.49 10.52
CA ALA A 72 -8.99 -4.22 10.87
C ALA A 72 -8.25 -4.36 12.22
N TRP A 73 -6.93 -4.16 12.23
CA TRP A 73 -6.12 -4.34 13.44
C TRP A 73 -5.24 -3.13 13.81
N HIS A 74 -4.94 -2.24 12.83
CA HIS A 74 -4.06 -1.09 13.02
C HIS A 74 -4.62 -0.07 14.03
N GLY A 75 -5.91 0.28 13.91
CA GLY A 75 -6.56 1.30 14.75
C GLY A 75 -7.22 0.78 16.03
N LEU A 76 -7.05 -0.51 16.37
CA LEU A 76 -7.72 -1.13 17.53
C LEU A 76 -6.81 -1.17 18.76
N ASP A 77 -6.90 -0.17 19.63
CA ASP A 77 -6.07 -0.09 20.85
C ASP A 77 -6.27 -1.25 21.83
N ALA A 78 -7.49 -1.80 21.90
CA ALA A 78 -7.84 -2.91 22.78
C ALA A 78 -7.45 -4.30 22.23
N LEU A 79 -6.74 -4.37 21.10
CA LEU A 79 -6.32 -5.64 20.52
C LEU A 79 -5.25 -6.32 21.37
N ASP A 80 -5.39 -7.63 21.57
CA ASP A 80 -4.38 -8.45 22.26
C ASP A 80 -2.99 -8.26 21.61
N PRO A 81 -1.93 -7.97 22.40
CA PRO A 81 -0.61 -7.68 21.84
C PRO A 81 0.04 -8.83 21.07
N ASP A 82 -0.24 -10.08 21.42
CA ASP A 82 0.30 -11.24 20.70
C ASP A 82 -0.44 -11.45 19.37
N LEU A 83 -1.74 -11.16 19.34
CA LEU A 83 -2.53 -11.13 18.11
C LEU A 83 -2.11 -9.97 17.19
N ARG A 84 -1.87 -8.77 17.73
CA ARG A 84 -1.30 -7.66 16.96
C ARG A 84 0.04 -8.05 16.33
N ALA A 85 0.90 -8.72 17.11
CA ALA A 85 2.19 -9.18 16.63
C ALA A 85 2.07 -10.21 15.49
N PHE A 86 1.06 -11.10 15.54
CA PHE A 86 0.76 -12.01 14.42
C PHE A 86 0.46 -11.23 13.14
N TYR A 87 -0.47 -10.27 13.17
CA TYR A 87 -0.84 -9.50 11.98
C TYR A 87 0.31 -8.62 11.45
N GLU A 88 1.05 -7.97 12.34
CA GLU A 88 2.17 -7.11 11.98
C GLU A 88 3.35 -7.90 11.37
N TYR A 89 3.56 -9.13 11.81
CA TYR A 89 4.57 -10.01 11.23
C TYR A 89 4.24 -10.36 9.77
N TYR A 90 2.98 -10.66 9.45
CA TYR A 90 2.59 -11.06 8.10
C TYR A 90 2.26 -9.91 7.15
N SER A 91 2.01 -8.70 7.65
CA SER A 91 1.57 -7.57 6.81
C SER A 91 2.60 -7.12 5.76
N VAL A 92 3.88 -7.47 5.94
CA VAL A 92 4.93 -7.27 4.94
C VAL A 92 4.85 -8.30 3.81
N HIS A 93 4.44 -9.53 4.15
CA HIS A 93 4.51 -10.70 3.27
C HIS A 93 3.18 -10.98 2.54
N MET A 94 2.10 -10.32 2.95
CA MET A 94 0.79 -10.41 2.31
C MET A 94 0.03 -9.10 2.52
N GLU A 95 -0.28 -8.40 1.42
CA GLU A 95 -1.26 -7.32 1.48
C GLU A 95 -2.69 -7.89 1.52
N PRO A 96 -3.62 -7.22 2.21
CA PRO A 96 -5.01 -7.62 2.21
C PRO A 96 -5.62 -7.65 0.81
N TRP A 97 -6.41 -8.68 0.54
CA TRP A 97 -7.35 -8.78 -0.57
C TRP A 97 -8.66 -8.11 -0.12
N ASP A 98 -8.66 -6.78 -0.22
CA ASP A 98 -9.71 -5.90 0.32
C ASP A 98 -10.91 -5.79 -0.64
N GLY A 99 -12.04 -5.36 -0.07
CA GLY A 99 -13.32 -5.22 -0.75
C GLY A 99 -14.45 -5.98 -0.05
N PRO A 100 -15.73 -5.74 -0.40
CA PRO A 100 -16.83 -6.49 0.20
C PRO A 100 -16.66 -7.98 -0.04
N ALA A 101 -16.58 -8.79 1.02
CA ALA A 101 -16.38 -10.22 0.87
C ALA A 101 -17.08 -11.01 1.97
N GLY A 102 -18.00 -11.88 1.57
CA GLY A 102 -18.44 -13.03 2.34
C GLY A 102 -17.91 -14.30 1.71
N VAL A 103 -16.96 -14.95 2.37
CA VAL A 103 -16.31 -16.16 1.84
C VAL A 103 -16.77 -17.36 2.65
N VAL A 104 -17.26 -18.39 1.96
CA VAL A 104 -17.51 -19.72 2.52
C VAL A 104 -16.59 -20.67 1.79
N LEU A 105 -15.87 -21.51 2.53
CA LEU A 105 -14.92 -22.46 1.96
C LEU A 105 -14.83 -23.74 2.80
N THR A 106 -14.27 -24.78 2.19
CA THR A 106 -13.89 -26.01 2.89
C THR A 106 -12.64 -26.62 2.28
N ASP A 107 -11.78 -27.19 3.13
CA ASP A 107 -10.64 -28.05 2.74
C ASP A 107 -10.94 -29.54 2.99
N GLY A 108 -12.20 -29.89 3.27
CA GLY A 108 -12.64 -31.23 3.68
C GLY A 108 -12.51 -31.51 5.18
N ARG A 109 -11.68 -30.75 5.93
CA ARG A 109 -11.62 -30.83 7.40
C ARG A 109 -12.40 -29.70 8.05
N TYR A 110 -12.15 -28.47 7.63
CA TYR A 110 -12.84 -27.29 8.10
C TYR A 110 -13.92 -26.90 7.11
N ALA A 111 -15.08 -26.51 7.63
CA ALA A 111 -16.07 -25.72 6.88
C ALA A 111 -16.14 -24.35 7.56
N LEU A 112 -15.78 -23.28 6.86
CA LEU A 112 -15.69 -21.95 7.47
C LEU A 112 -16.37 -20.87 6.65
N CYS A 113 -16.75 -19.81 7.35
CA CYS A 113 -17.21 -18.56 6.77
C CYS A 113 -16.42 -17.39 7.37
N THR A 114 -15.97 -16.46 6.54
CA THR A 114 -15.29 -15.23 6.98
C THR A 114 -15.86 -14.02 6.25
N LEU A 115 -15.88 -12.89 6.94
CA LEU A 115 -16.21 -11.59 6.35
C LEU A 115 -14.97 -10.72 6.16
N ASP A 116 -15.06 -9.79 5.21
CA ASP A 116 -14.10 -8.72 5.02
C ASP A 116 -14.00 -7.82 6.27
N ARG A 117 -12.91 -7.05 6.35
CA ARG A 117 -12.60 -6.17 7.49
C ARG A 117 -13.70 -5.19 7.88
N ASN A 118 -14.57 -4.83 6.94
CA ASN A 118 -15.64 -3.84 7.12
C ASN A 118 -17.02 -4.53 7.25
N GLY A 119 -17.11 -5.83 7.01
CA GLY A 119 -18.34 -6.61 7.13
C GLY A 119 -19.40 -6.17 6.12
N LEU A 120 -18.98 -5.88 4.89
CA LEU A 120 -19.83 -5.26 3.86
C LEU A 120 -20.83 -6.24 3.22
N ARG A 121 -20.69 -7.54 3.51
CA ARG A 121 -21.62 -8.58 3.08
C ARG A 121 -22.29 -9.26 4.28
N PRO A 122 -23.59 -9.56 4.19
CA PRO A 122 -24.27 -10.22 5.29
C PRO A 122 -23.88 -11.69 5.35
N ALA A 123 -23.65 -12.18 6.57
CA ALA A 123 -23.58 -13.61 6.86
C ALA A 123 -24.29 -13.87 8.20
N ARG A 124 -25.32 -14.70 8.15
CA ARG A 124 -26.13 -15.11 9.31
C ARG A 124 -26.05 -16.62 9.47
N PHE A 125 -26.06 -17.06 10.72
CA PHE A 125 -25.97 -18.48 11.03
C PHE A 125 -27.05 -18.94 12.00
N CYS A 126 -27.44 -20.22 11.87
CA CYS A 126 -28.36 -20.92 12.73
C CYS A 126 -27.76 -22.28 13.12
N ILE A 127 -27.84 -22.63 14.39
CA ILE A 127 -27.43 -23.93 14.93
C ILE A 127 -28.66 -24.60 15.52
N THR A 128 -28.91 -25.84 15.15
CA THR A 128 -30.05 -26.62 15.65
C THR A 128 -29.63 -27.68 16.68
N ARG A 129 -30.62 -28.25 17.39
CA ARG A 129 -30.44 -29.34 18.37
C ARG A 129 -29.80 -30.58 17.74
N ASN A 130 -30.10 -30.82 16.46
CA ASN A 130 -29.52 -31.91 15.67
C ASN A 130 -28.09 -31.62 15.19
N ARG A 131 -27.43 -30.59 15.74
CA ARG A 131 -26.06 -30.18 15.42
C ARG A 131 -25.85 -29.81 13.95
N VAL A 132 -26.89 -29.28 13.30
CA VAL A 132 -26.78 -28.70 11.95
C VAL A 132 -26.42 -27.23 12.10
N LEU A 133 -25.32 -26.82 11.47
CA LEU A 133 -24.93 -25.43 11.29
C LEU A 133 -25.28 -25.01 9.88
N THR A 134 -26.08 -23.96 9.76
CA THR A 134 -26.38 -23.34 8.46
C THR A 134 -25.94 -21.91 8.48
N ILE A 135 -25.18 -21.52 7.45
CA ILE A 135 -24.69 -20.17 7.23
C ILE A 135 -25.16 -19.73 5.86
N ALA A 136 -25.75 -18.54 5.77
CA ALA A 136 -26.20 -17.96 4.53
C ALA A 136 -26.20 -16.42 4.61
N SER A 137 -26.31 -15.78 3.45
CA SER A 137 -26.45 -14.32 3.37
C SER A 137 -27.73 -13.81 4.03
N GLU A 138 -28.76 -14.64 4.07
CA GLU A 138 -30.07 -14.30 4.61
C GLU A 138 -30.56 -15.34 5.64
N THR A 139 -31.45 -14.91 6.53
CA THR A 139 -32.18 -15.82 7.43
C THR A 139 -33.43 -16.36 6.72
N GLY A 140 -33.84 -17.59 7.08
CA GLY A 140 -35.05 -18.20 6.51
C GLY A 140 -34.81 -18.95 5.20
N VAL A 141 -33.55 -19.14 4.80
CA VAL A 141 -33.18 -19.95 3.62
C VAL A 141 -33.49 -21.45 3.77
N TRP A 142 -33.71 -21.90 4.99
CA TRP A 142 -34.04 -23.29 5.30
C TRP A 142 -35.10 -23.32 6.39
N ASP A 143 -36.04 -24.24 6.24
CA ASP A 143 -37.20 -24.38 7.10
C ASP A 143 -36.88 -25.22 8.34
N TYR A 144 -36.46 -24.53 9.41
CA TYR A 144 -36.26 -25.13 10.73
C TYR A 144 -37.51 -24.93 11.57
N GLN A 145 -37.91 -25.97 12.31
CA GLN A 145 -38.88 -25.77 13.38
C GLN A 145 -38.28 -24.84 14.45
N PRO A 146 -39.00 -23.79 14.90
CA PRO A 146 -38.45 -22.82 15.86
C PRO A 146 -37.91 -23.45 17.16
N GLU A 147 -38.51 -24.55 17.60
CA GLU A 147 -38.13 -25.33 18.78
C GLU A 147 -36.78 -26.06 18.65
N ASP A 148 -36.34 -26.34 17.42
CA ASP A 148 -35.06 -26.98 17.13
C ASP A 148 -33.89 -26.01 17.15
N VAL A 149 -34.14 -24.69 17.13
CA VAL A 149 -33.09 -23.68 17.09
C VAL A 149 -32.41 -23.54 18.46
N VAL A 150 -31.11 -23.81 18.49
CA VAL A 150 -30.26 -23.63 19.69
C VAL A 150 -29.65 -22.23 19.73
N LYS A 151 -29.13 -21.76 18.59
CA LYS A 151 -28.45 -20.45 18.50
C LYS A 151 -28.65 -19.84 17.13
N LYS A 152 -28.91 -18.54 17.10
CA LYS A 152 -28.85 -17.70 15.89
C LYS A 152 -27.81 -16.61 16.10
N GLY A 153 -27.12 -16.24 15.04
CA GLY A 153 -26.13 -15.17 15.09
C GLY A 153 -25.82 -14.59 13.72
N LYS A 154 -24.92 -13.62 13.70
CA LYS A 154 -24.36 -13.02 12.48
C LYS A 154 -22.86 -12.87 12.66
N LEU A 155 -22.14 -12.86 11.54
CA LEU A 155 -20.74 -12.44 11.52
C LEU A 155 -20.70 -10.92 11.38
N GLY A 156 -19.80 -10.28 12.14
CA GLY A 156 -19.48 -8.87 12.03
C GLY A 156 -18.23 -8.61 11.17
N PRO A 157 -17.78 -7.35 11.12
CA PRO A 157 -16.58 -6.95 10.39
C PRO A 157 -15.35 -7.78 10.80
N GLY A 158 -14.74 -8.45 9.84
CA GLY A 158 -13.55 -9.29 10.04
C GLY A 158 -13.78 -10.55 10.89
N ASP A 159 -15.03 -10.95 11.16
CA ASP A 159 -15.30 -12.18 11.89
C ASP A 159 -15.06 -13.42 11.02
N MET A 160 -14.67 -14.51 11.69
CA MET A 160 -14.53 -15.83 11.10
C MET A 160 -15.20 -16.87 12.00
N LEU A 161 -15.99 -17.76 11.40
CA LEU A 161 -16.61 -18.90 12.06
C LEU A 161 -16.19 -20.17 11.33
N ALA A 162 -15.63 -21.14 12.05
CA ALA A 162 -15.14 -22.38 11.45
C ALA A 162 -15.64 -23.60 12.22
N LEU A 163 -16.10 -24.62 11.50
CA LEU A 163 -16.45 -25.94 12.04
C LEU A 163 -15.32 -26.91 11.70
N ASP A 164 -14.64 -27.46 12.71
CA ASP A 164 -13.75 -28.61 12.53
C ASP A 164 -14.60 -29.87 12.43
N LEU A 165 -14.75 -30.42 11.22
CA LEU A 165 -15.56 -31.62 10.96
C LEU A 165 -14.95 -32.87 11.57
N LYS A 166 -13.64 -32.86 11.88
CA LYS A 166 -12.96 -34.01 12.50
C LYS A 166 -13.27 -34.09 14.00
N SER A 167 -13.25 -32.96 14.72
CA SER A 167 -13.57 -32.92 16.15
C SER A 167 -15.05 -32.62 16.45
N GLY A 168 -15.79 -32.12 15.46
CA GLY A 168 -17.16 -31.65 15.62
C GLY A 168 -17.26 -30.36 16.45
N THR A 169 -16.18 -29.56 16.49
CA THR A 169 -16.07 -28.33 17.29
C THR A 169 -16.29 -27.09 16.44
N LEU A 170 -17.14 -26.18 16.93
CA LEU A 170 -17.32 -24.86 16.34
C LEU A 170 -16.35 -23.87 16.98
N LEU A 171 -15.56 -23.20 16.15
CA LEU A 171 -14.58 -22.19 16.52
C LEU A 171 -15.11 -20.81 16.11
N ALA A 172 -15.23 -19.89 17.06
CA ALA A 172 -15.53 -18.48 16.79
C ALA A 172 -14.23 -17.68 16.57
N SER A 173 -14.35 -16.42 16.17
CA SER A 173 -13.22 -15.52 15.90
C SER A 173 -12.17 -15.54 17.02
N GLN A 174 -12.60 -15.48 18.29
CA GLN A 174 -11.68 -15.47 19.43
C GLN A 174 -10.90 -16.79 19.56
N ASP A 175 -11.54 -17.94 19.32
CA ASP A 175 -10.88 -19.25 19.38
C ASP A 175 -9.81 -19.37 18.28
N ILE A 176 -10.14 -18.86 17.08
CA ILE A 176 -9.23 -18.85 15.93
C ILE A 176 -8.04 -17.92 16.20
N ASP A 177 -8.29 -16.73 16.72
CA ASP A 177 -7.25 -15.76 17.08
C ASP A 177 -6.29 -16.32 18.15
N GLU A 178 -6.83 -17.03 19.15
CA GLU A 178 -6.03 -17.73 20.18
C GLU A 178 -5.13 -18.82 19.58
N ILE A 179 -5.62 -19.58 18.60
CA ILE A 179 -4.83 -20.59 17.89
C ILE A 179 -3.69 -19.92 17.13
N LEU A 180 -3.99 -18.86 16.36
CA LEU A 180 -3.04 -18.25 15.44
C LEU A 180 -1.91 -17.50 16.14
N LYS A 181 -2.25 -16.70 17.17
CA LYS A 181 -1.24 -15.89 17.89
C LYS A 181 -0.23 -16.75 18.65
N LYS A 182 -0.58 -17.99 19.01
CA LYS A 182 0.26 -18.93 19.77
C LYS A 182 1.17 -19.80 18.90
N ARG A 183 1.04 -19.75 17.57
CA ARG A 183 1.83 -20.63 16.67
C ARG A 183 3.33 -20.39 16.74
N HIS A 184 3.70 -19.11 16.82
CA HIS A 184 5.09 -18.68 16.89
C HIS A 184 5.21 -17.50 17.86
N PRO A 185 6.41 -17.25 18.42
CA PRO A 185 6.63 -16.12 19.31
C PRO A 185 6.80 -14.81 18.52
N TYR A 186 5.80 -14.43 17.71
CA TYR A 186 5.83 -13.28 16.81
C TYR A 186 6.25 -12.00 17.51
N LYS A 187 5.71 -11.76 18.71
CA LYS A 187 6.06 -10.60 19.54
C LYS A 187 7.54 -10.54 19.90
N SER A 188 8.17 -11.69 20.16
CA SER A 188 9.62 -11.75 20.40
C SER A 188 10.40 -11.45 19.14
N TRP A 189 9.97 -11.99 18.00
CA TRP A 189 10.62 -11.75 16.71
C TRP A 189 10.55 -10.28 16.30
N LEU A 190 9.36 -9.67 16.42
CA LEU A 190 9.17 -8.25 16.10
C LEU A 190 9.99 -7.34 17.02
N ARG A 191 10.06 -7.61 18.33
CA ARG A 191 10.91 -6.83 19.25
C ARG A 191 12.38 -6.81 18.88
N GLN A 192 12.87 -7.86 18.21
CA GLN A 192 14.27 -7.98 17.80
C GLN A 192 14.51 -7.43 16.39
N GLY A 193 13.51 -7.50 15.50
CA GLY A 193 13.66 -7.18 14.08
C GLY A 193 13.08 -5.83 13.64
N VAL A 194 12.07 -5.31 14.34
CA VAL A 194 11.34 -4.11 13.90
C VAL A 194 11.99 -2.84 14.42
N ARG A 195 12.13 -1.86 13.54
CA ARG A 195 12.47 -0.47 13.90
C ARG A 195 11.31 0.45 13.54
N TYR A 196 10.69 1.04 14.56
CA TYR A 196 9.67 2.07 14.37
C TYR A 196 10.35 3.43 14.23
N LEU A 197 10.17 4.10 13.10
CA LEU A 197 10.68 5.47 12.91
C LEU A 197 9.67 6.47 13.45
N GLU A 198 9.72 6.66 14.77
CA GLU A 198 8.98 7.69 15.49
C GLU A 198 9.68 9.05 15.45
N SER A 199 8.93 10.11 15.75
CA SER A 199 9.33 11.50 15.47
C SER A 199 10.02 12.18 16.65
N ASP A 200 10.24 11.44 17.75
CA ASP A 200 10.23 12.03 19.10
C ASP A 200 11.57 12.63 19.54
N LEU A 201 12.66 12.35 18.80
CA LEU A 201 13.93 13.05 18.96
C LEU A 201 14.23 13.87 17.70
N VAL A 202 13.99 15.19 17.80
CA VAL A 202 14.25 16.15 16.73
C VAL A 202 15.75 16.45 16.67
N ASP A 203 16.50 15.64 15.93
CA ASP A 203 17.85 16.05 15.52
C ASP A 203 17.76 17.06 14.37
N ALA A 204 18.01 18.32 14.69
CA ALA A 204 18.02 19.42 13.74
C ALA A 204 19.04 19.22 12.60
N ARG A 205 20.12 18.43 12.80
CA ARG A 205 21.13 18.13 11.75
C ARG A 205 20.55 17.28 10.61
N LEU A 206 19.46 16.56 10.86
CA LEU A 206 18.79 15.75 9.85
C LEU A 206 17.78 16.55 9.01
N ALA A 207 17.56 17.83 9.31
CA ALA A 207 16.75 18.72 8.49
C ALA A 207 17.44 19.04 7.15
N ALA A 208 16.64 19.27 6.12
CA ALA A 208 17.15 19.74 4.84
C ALA A 208 17.56 21.21 4.98
N GLU A 209 18.74 21.55 4.49
CA GLU A 209 19.09 22.96 4.35
C GLU A 209 18.25 23.59 3.22
N PRO A 210 17.72 24.80 3.45
CA PRO A 210 16.96 25.51 2.43
C PRO A 210 17.90 25.95 1.31
N MET A 211 17.47 25.74 0.06
CA MET A 211 18.14 26.27 -1.11
C MET A 211 18.21 27.81 -1.04
N ASP A 212 19.26 28.39 -1.63
CA ASP A 212 19.28 29.82 -1.89
C ASP A 212 18.20 30.19 -2.93
N ARG A 213 17.93 31.49 -3.05
CA ARG A 213 16.83 32.00 -3.87
C ARG A 213 16.99 31.66 -5.35
N ASP A 214 18.21 31.75 -5.87
CA ASP A 214 18.46 31.61 -7.31
C ASP A 214 18.40 30.13 -7.70
N THR A 215 18.99 29.26 -6.88
CA THR A 215 18.84 27.80 -7.02
C THR A 215 17.37 27.39 -6.94
N LEU A 216 16.62 27.85 -5.93
CA LEU A 216 15.20 27.49 -5.79
C LEU A 216 14.36 27.99 -6.99
N SER A 217 14.67 29.17 -7.53
CA SER A 217 13.97 29.69 -8.71
C SER A 217 14.24 28.85 -9.96
N LEU A 218 15.49 28.40 -10.16
CA LEU A 218 15.85 27.48 -11.24
C LEU A 218 15.11 26.15 -11.11
N TYR A 219 15.08 25.60 -9.90
CA TYR A 219 14.42 24.33 -9.61
C TYR A 219 12.90 24.42 -9.80
N GLN A 220 12.26 25.48 -9.31
CA GLN A 220 10.83 25.70 -9.53
C GLN A 220 10.49 25.77 -11.03
N LYS A 221 11.34 26.42 -11.83
CA LYS A 221 11.17 26.46 -13.28
C LYS A 221 11.35 25.08 -13.93
N MET A 222 12.37 24.32 -13.53
CA MET A 222 12.63 22.98 -14.07
C MET A 222 11.48 22.01 -13.80
N PHE A 223 10.91 22.05 -12.59
CA PHE A 223 9.84 21.14 -12.14
C PHE A 223 8.43 21.71 -12.34
N ASN A 224 8.30 22.76 -13.16
CA ASN A 224 7.05 23.43 -13.50
C ASN A 224 6.19 23.81 -12.29
N VAL A 225 6.82 24.34 -11.23
CA VAL A 225 6.12 24.81 -10.03
C VAL A 225 5.46 26.15 -10.32
N THR A 226 4.13 26.18 -10.31
CA THR A 226 3.36 27.40 -10.61
C THR A 226 3.06 28.22 -9.34
N GLN A 227 2.65 29.48 -9.52
CA GLN A 227 2.21 30.29 -8.39
C GLN A 227 0.91 29.77 -7.78
N GLU A 228 -0.01 29.27 -8.60
CA GLU A 228 -1.28 28.66 -8.18
C GLU A 228 -1.03 27.41 -7.33
N GLU A 229 -0.17 26.48 -7.77
CA GLU A 229 0.20 25.31 -6.96
C GLU A 229 0.78 25.70 -5.59
N ARG A 230 1.58 26.78 -5.56
CA ARG A 230 2.17 27.28 -4.33
C ARG A 230 1.10 27.82 -3.38
N ASP A 231 0.28 28.75 -3.87
CA ASP A 231 -0.65 29.51 -3.05
C ASP A 231 -1.94 28.74 -2.75
N ASP A 232 -2.45 27.96 -3.69
CA ASP A 232 -3.76 27.31 -3.54
C ASP A 232 -3.62 25.87 -3.05
N ILE A 233 -2.49 25.20 -3.29
CA ILE A 233 -2.31 23.80 -2.89
C ILE A 233 -1.35 23.68 -1.70
N ILE A 234 -0.07 24.05 -1.88
CA ILE A 234 0.98 23.82 -0.86
C ILE A 234 0.72 24.64 0.40
N ARG A 235 0.36 25.93 0.25
CA ARG A 235 0.05 26.81 1.37
C ARG A 235 -1.15 26.30 2.17
N VAL A 236 -2.24 25.92 1.50
CA VAL A 236 -3.46 25.41 2.15
C VAL A 236 -3.17 24.12 2.91
N LEU A 237 -2.49 23.15 2.29
CA LEU A 237 -2.06 21.91 2.97
C LEU A 237 -1.21 22.20 4.22
N ALA A 238 -0.35 23.22 4.15
CA ALA A 238 0.53 23.59 5.26
C ALA A 238 -0.15 24.41 6.37
N GLN A 239 -1.24 25.12 6.08
CA GLN A 239 -1.97 25.94 7.06
C GLN A 239 -3.16 25.20 7.66
N ASP A 240 -3.96 24.55 6.82
CA ASP A 240 -5.27 24.02 7.20
C ASP A 240 -5.24 22.51 7.43
N GLU A 241 -4.11 21.85 7.13
CA GLU A 241 -3.94 20.39 7.20
C GLU A 241 -5.00 19.64 6.41
N ASN A 242 -5.51 20.24 5.34
CA ASN A 242 -6.55 19.72 4.47
C ASN A 242 -6.25 20.08 3.00
N GLU A 243 -6.82 19.33 2.07
CA GLU A 243 -6.77 19.70 0.65
C GLU A 243 -7.52 21.01 0.40
N ALA A 244 -7.08 21.73 -0.63
CA ALA A 244 -7.79 22.89 -1.13
C ALA A 244 -9.21 22.52 -1.57
N VAL A 245 -10.19 23.31 -1.14
CA VAL A 245 -11.58 23.17 -1.56
C VAL A 245 -11.90 24.27 -2.56
N GLY A 246 -12.29 23.87 -3.76
CA GLY A 246 -12.80 24.76 -4.81
C GLY A 246 -14.27 24.45 -5.16
N SER A 247 -14.80 25.17 -6.14
CA SER A 247 -16.13 24.95 -6.71
C SER A 247 -16.08 25.09 -8.24
N MET A 248 -17.20 24.81 -8.91
CA MET A 248 -17.33 24.70 -10.38
C MET A 248 -16.67 23.43 -10.96
N GLY A 249 -16.98 23.13 -12.22
CA GLY A 249 -16.35 22.04 -12.96
C GLY A 249 -14.99 22.44 -13.52
N ASP A 250 -14.14 21.45 -13.82
CA ASP A 250 -12.89 21.66 -14.55
C ASP A 250 -13.20 21.97 -16.03
N ASP A 251 -13.13 23.24 -16.40
CA ASP A 251 -13.33 23.74 -17.77
C ASP A 251 -12.02 23.84 -18.55
N THR A 252 -10.89 23.40 -17.98
CA THR A 252 -9.60 23.40 -18.65
C THR A 252 -9.50 22.27 -19.69
N PRO A 253 -8.77 22.46 -20.79
CA PRO A 253 -8.57 21.40 -21.78
C PRO A 253 -7.94 20.15 -21.15
N MET A 254 -8.28 18.97 -21.68
CA MET A 254 -7.56 17.75 -21.31
C MET A 254 -6.05 17.93 -21.53
N PRO A 255 -5.18 17.31 -20.72
CA PRO A 255 -3.74 17.57 -20.76
C PRO A 255 -3.11 17.43 -22.15
N VAL A 256 -3.53 16.44 -22.92
CA VAL A 256 -3.08 16.17 -24.30
C VAL A 256 -3.49 17.26 -25.30
N LEU A 257 -4.54 18.03 -25.00
CA LEU A 257 -5.03 19.14 -25.82
C LEU A 257 -4.57 20.52 -25.32
N SER A 258 -3.85 20.55 -24.19
CA SER A 258 -3.38 21.80 -23.59
C SER A 258 -2.30 22.45 -24.45
N HIS A 259 -2.41 23.77 -24.62
CA HIS A 259 -1.33 24.58 -25.21
C HIS A 259 -0.20 24.91 -24.23
N THR A 260 -0.39 24.60 -22.94
CA THR A 260 0.60 24.78 -21.88
C THR A 260 1.13 23.43 -21.41
N VAL A 261 2.38 23.39 -20.94
CA VAL A 261 2.98 22.19 -20.34
C VAL A 261 2.25 21.87 -19.05
N ARG A 262 1.53 20.74 -19.06
CA ARG A 262 0.80 20.20 -17.91
C ARG A 262 1.67 19.21 -17.13
N SER A 263 1.31 18.99 -15.87
CA SER A 263 1.91 17.95 -15.04
C SER A 263 1.64 16.58 -15.67
N LEU A 264 2.60 15.67 -15.64
CA LEU A 264 2.39 14.31 -16.14
C LEU A 264 1.31 13.58 -15.32
N TYR A 265 1.17 13.93 -14.04
CA TYR A 265 0.14 13.37 -13.17
C TYR A 265 -1.28 13.66 -13.71
N ASP A 266 -1.51 14.76 -14.42
CA ASP A 266 -2.83 15.13 -14.95
C ASP A 266 -3.39 14.13 -15.97
N TYR A 267 -2.52 13.33 -16.59
CA TYR A 267 -2.89 12.29 -17.55
C TYR A 267 -3.52 11.06 -16.86
N PHE A 268 -3.38 10.94 -15.54
CA PHE A 268 -3.82 9.79 -14.74
C PHE A 268 -5.11 10.14 -13.99
N ARG A 269 -6.25 9.69 -14.49
CA ARG A 269 -7.55 9.92 -13.83
C ARG A 269 -7.80 8.84 -12.78
N GLN A 270 -8.06 9.25 -11.55
CA GLN A 270 -8.33 8.32 -10.44
C GLN A 270 -9.59 7.50 -10.74
N GLN A 271 -9.48 6.18 -10.69
CA GLN A 271 -10.65 5.31 -10.73
C GLN A 271 -11.42 5.39 -9.41
N PHE A 272 -12.72 5.09 -9.45
CA PHE A 272 -13.58 5.12 -8.28
C PHE A 272 -14.70 4.10 -8.39
N ALA A 273 -15.23 3.68 -7.24
CA ALA A 273 -16.26 2.68 -7.14
C ALA A 273 -17.60 3.22 -7.63
N GLN A 274 -18.31 2.45 -8.45
CA GLN A 274 -19.69 2.73 -8.80
C GLN A 274 -20.48 1.42 -8.77
N VAL A 275 -21.48 1.35 -7.90
CA VAL A 275 -22.46 0.24 -7.78
C VAL A 275 -21.88 -1.09 -7.29
N THR A 276 -20.79 -1.58 -7.87
CA THR A 276 -20.27 -2.94 -7.67
C THR A 276 -19.72 -3.15 -6.25
N ASN A 277 -18.99 -2.15 -5.75
CA ASN A 277 -18.56 -2.04 -4.36
C ASN A 277 -18.77 -0.61 -3.81
N PRO A 278 -18.98 -0.45 -2.48
CA PRO A 278 -19.16 0.86 -1.88
C PRO A 278 -17.81 1.54 -1.59
N PRO A 279 -17.72 2.88 -1.73
CA PRO A 279 -16.61 3.64 -1.16
C PRO A 279 -16.68 3.64 0.38
N ILE A 280 -15.55 3.96 1.02
CA ILE A 280 -15.44 4.10 2.49
C ILE A 280 -15.49 5.58 2.89
N ASP A 281 -16.07 5.89 4.04
CA ASP A 281 -15.97 7.22 4.65
C ASP A 281 -14.61 7.38 5.34
N SER A 282 -13.65 8.02 4.66
CA SER A 282 -12.30 8.21 5.18
C SER A 282 -12.20 9.08 6.44
N LEU A 283 -13.29 9.75 6.85
CA LEU A 283 -13.34 10.56 8.06
C LEU A 283 -13.95 9.75 9.22
N ARG A 284 -15.15 9.21 9.01
CA ARG A 284 -15.92 8.51 10.05
C ARG A 284 -15.45 7.09 10.29
N GLU A 285 -14.93 6.42 9.26
CA GLU A 285 -14.46 5.03 9.30
C GLU A 285 -12.93 4.94 9.20
N SER A 286 -12.22 6.03 9.54
CA SER A 286 -10.76 6.08 9.47
C SER A 286 -10.04 4.99 10.30
N ILE A 287 -10.70 4.43 11.31
CA ILE A 287 -10.17 3.35 12.17
C ILE A 287 -9.84 2.06 11.40
N VAL A 288 -10.55 1.79 10.30
CA VAL A 288 -10.28 0.62 9.45
C VAL A 288 -9.18 0.88 8.44
N MET A 289 -8.78 2.15 8.25
CA MET A 289 -7.81 2.58 7.25
C MET A 289 -6.39 2.66 7.80
N SER A 290 -5.39 2.44 6.94
CA SER A 290 -3.99 2.56 7.32
C SER A 290 -3.10 3.05 6.18
N LEU A 291 -2.27 4.05 6.49
CA LEU A 291 -1.15 4.48 5.64
C LEU A 291 0.20 3.90 6.13
N GLN A 292 0.16 2.93 7.05
CA GLN A 292 1.37 2.28 7.52
C GLN A 292 2.12 1.68 6.33
N THR A 293 3.42 1.95 6.27
CA THR A 293 4.30 1.50 5.20
C THR A 293 5.48 0.81 5.83
N GLN A 294 5.81 -0.36 5.32
CA GLN A 294 6.91 -1.18 5.81
C GLN A 294 8.01 -1.20 4.75
N ILE A 295 9.27 -1.12 5.21
CA ILE A 295 10.46 -1.28 4.40
C ILE A 295 11.20 -2.49 4.95
N GLY A 296 11.26 -3.55 4.15
CA GLY A 296 11.95 -4.78 4.48
C GLY A 296 11.92 -5.73 3.28
N PRO A 297 12.70 -6.81 3.31
CA PRO A 297 12.57 -7.87 2.33
C PRO A 297 11.31 -8.68 2.62
N GLU A 298 10.54 -9.00 1.59
CA GLU A 298 9.51 -10.03 1.72
C GLU A 298 10.17 -11.41 1.72
N CYS A 299 9.59 -12.34 2.47
CA CYS A 299 10.18 -13.65 2.71
C CYS A 299 9.18 -14.77 2.40
N ASN A 300 9.68 -16.02 2.40
CA ASN A 300 8.86 -17.20 2.18
C ASN A 300 7.85 -17.38 3.32
N ILE A 301 6.55 -17.36 3.00
CA ILE A 301 5.48 -17.40 3.99
C ILE A 301 5.29 -18.78 4.63
N PHE A 302 5.75 -19.84 3.95
CA PHE A 302 5.64 -21.24 4.40
C PHE A 302 6.65 -21.58 5.50
N GLU A 303 7.69 -20.77 5.69
CA GLU A 303 8.76 -21.01 6.66
C GLU A 303 8.92 -19.78 7.57
N PRO A 304 8.03 -19.57 8.56
CA PRO A 304 8.15 -18.44 9.47
C PRO A 304 9.46 -18.47 10.26
N ALA A 305 10.18 -17.36 10.30
CA ALA A 305 11.48 -17.26 10.96
C ALA A 305 11.69 -15.88 11.60
N PRO A 306 12.51 -15.78 12.67
CA PRO A 306 12.82 -14.50 13.31
C PRO A 306 13.38 -13.45 12.35
N GLY A 307 14.15 -13.88 11.34
CA GLY A 307 14.73 -12.99 10.33
C GLY A 307 13.69 -12.26 9.48
N HIS A 308 12.49 -12.84 9.29
CA HIS A 308 11.42 -12.27 8.48
C HIS A 308 10.69 -11.12 9.20
N ALA A 309 10.96 -10.92 10.48
CA ALA A 309 10.46 -9.80 11.27
C ALA A 309 11.32 -8.53 11.12
N ARG A 310 12.42 -8.57 10.35
CA ARG A 310 13.31 -7.42 10.14
C ARG A 310 12.70 -6.41 9.18
N GLN A 311 12.27 -5.28 9.71
CA GLN A 311 11.59 -4.25 8.93
C GLN A 311 11.68 -2.88 9.60
N ILE A 312 11.54 -1.85 8.79
CA ILE A 312 11.35 -0.47 9.24
C ILE A 312 9.89 -0.10 9.02
N VAL A 313 9.22 0.33 10.08
CA VAL A 313 7.81 0.72 10.04
C VAL A 313 7.69 2.23 10.01
N LEU A 314 6.95 2.73 9.01
CA LEU A 314 6.59 4.12 8.81
C LEU A 314 5.09 4.30 9.02
N GLY A 315 4.68 5.31 9.79
CA GLY A 315 3.25 5.65 9.93
C GLY A 315 2.61 6.31 8.69
N SER A 316 3.36 6.56 7.62
CA SER A 316 2.90 7.15 6.35
C SER A 316 3.96 6.95 5.27
N PRO A 317 3.58 6.78 3.99
CA PRO A 317 4.54 6.73 2.88
C PRO A 317 5.15 8.10 2.55
N ILE A 318 4.71 9.19 3.18
CA ILE A 318 5.21 10.54 2.91
C ILE A 318 6.32 10.87 3.89
N LEU A 319 7.53 11.02 3.35
CA LEU A 319 8.73 11.23 4.14
C LEU A 319 8.98 12.72 4.41
N SER A 320 9.63 12.97 5.54
CA SER A 320 10.41 14.19 5.74
C SER A 320 11.88 13.89 5.41
N GLN A 321 12.69 14.92 5.22
CA GLN A 321 14.14 14.74 5.03
C GLN A 321 14.75 13.92 6.17
N ARG A 322 14.32 14.22 7.40
CA ARG A 322 14.80 13.52 8.60
C ARG A 322 14.52 12.03 8.49
N LYS A 323 13.29 11.63 8.17
CA LYS A 323 12.93 10.21 8.01
C LYS A 323 13.72 9.55 6.89
N LEU A 324 13.89 10.22 5.74
CA LEU A 324 14.72 9.69 4.66
C LEU A 324 16.16 9.46 5.13
N ARG A 325 16.79 10.45 5.77
CA ARG A 325 18.17 10.32 6.30
C ARG A 325 18.28 9.24 7.36
N GLN A 326 17.30 9.12 8.25
CA GLN A 326 17.25 8.05 9.26
C GLN A 326 17.21 6.66 8.61
N ILE A 327 16.39 6.47 7.57
CA ILE A 327 16.32 5.20 6.84
C ILE A 327 17.68 4.86 6.21
N LEU A 328 18.32 5.83 5.54
CA LEU A 328 19.60 5.62 4.84
C LEU A 328 20.80 5.48 5.79
N ALA A 329 20.69 5.98 7.02
CA ALA A 329 21.74 5.88 8.04
C ALA A 329 21.71 4.58 8.85
N ILE A 330 20.66 3.76 8.67
CA ILE A 330 20.58 2.44 9.28
C ILE A 330 21.59 1.52 8.60
N GLU A 331 22.55 0.99 9.36
CA GLU A 331 23.64 0.14 8.86
C GLU A 331 23.14 -1.10 8.11
N GLU A 332 22.03 -1.69 8.56
CA GLU A 332 21.43 -2.86 7.94
C GLU A 332 20.66 -2.55 6.64
N VAL A 333 20.44 -1.26 6.31
CA VAL A 333 19.76 -0.83 5.08
C VAL A 333 20.80 -0.57 4.00
N THR A 334 21.10 -1.63 3.24
CA THR A 334 21.85 -1.48 1.98
C THR A 334 21.00 -0.69 0.99
N HIS A 335 21.57 0.37 0.42
CA HIS A 335 20.86 1.20 -0.54
C HIS A 335 21.72 1.55 -1.75
N GLU A 336 21.04 1.82 -2.86
CA GLU A 336 21.62 2.33 -4.10
C GLU A 336 21.00 3.68 -4.45
N PHE A 337 21.84 4.65 -4.80
CA PHE A 337 21.40 5.94 -5.30
C PHE A 337 21.32 5.89 -6.83
N ILE A 338 20.13 6.17 -7.37
CA ILE A 338 19.87 6.17 -8.80
C ILE A 338 19.47 7.59 -9.21
N ASP A 339 20.38 8.29 -9.89
CA ASP A 339 20.15 9.62 -10.46
C ASP A 339 19.24 9.51 -11.69
N LEU A 340 18.11 10.20 -11.65
CA LEU A 340 17.10 10.19 -12.71
C LEU A 340 17.50 11.01 -13.95
N GLN A 341 18.64 11.69 -13.91
CA GLN A 341 19.08 12.53 -15.02
C GLN A 341 19.66 11.73 -16.19
N TYR A 342 19.49 12.30 -17.38
CA TYR A 342 20.02 11.76 -18.63
C TYR A 342 20.56 12.85 -19.54
N GLU A 343 21.45 12.46 -20.45
CA GLU A 343 21.99 13.35 -21.48
C GLU A 343 20.98 13.46 -22.64
N PRO A 344 20.77 14.65 -23.23
CA PRO A 344 19.83 14.80 -24.34
C PRO A 344 20.08 13.85 -25.52
N ALA A 345 21.36 13.50 -25.78
CA ALA A 345 21.75 12.57 -26.84
C ALA A 345 21.33 11.11 -26.57
N GLU A 346 21.13 10.73 -25.30
CA GLU A 346 20.65 9.39 -24.92
C GLU A 346 19.15 9.24 -25.26
N GLY A 347 18.37 10.30 -25.03
CA GLY A 347 16.92 10.27 -25.16
C GLY A 347 16.22 9.55 -24.00
N LEU A 348 14.98 9.97 -23.70
CA LEU A 348 14.26 9.52 -22.52
C LEU A 348 14.03 8.00 -22.47
N ARG A 349 13.71 7.37 -23.61
CA ARG A 349 13.44 5.93 -23.68
C ARG A 349 14.66 5.11 -23.26
N GLN A 350 15.84 5.43 -23.78
CA GLN A 350 17.07 4.70 -23.42
C GLN A 350 17.50 4.99 -22.00
N ALA A 351 17.31 6.23 -21.53
CA ALA A 351 17.54 6.59 -20.14
C ALA A 351 16.69 5.72 -19.18
N ILE A 352 15.39 5.58 -19.45
CA ILE A 352 14.51 4.73 -18.62
C ILE A 352 15.00 3.26 -18.63
N LEU A 353 15.32 2.71 -19.80
CA LEU A 353 15.84 1.33 -19.90
C LEU A 353 17.16 1.15 -19.14
N ARG A 354 18.07 2.13 -19.19
CA ARG A 354 19.31 2.14 -18.40
C ARG A 354 19.02 2.16 -16.90
N LEU A 355 18.08 3.00 -16.46
CA LEU A 355 17.69 3.10 -15.05
C LEU A 355 17.06 1.79 -14.55
N CYS A 356 16.24 1.12 -15.38
CA CYS A 356 15.73 -0.22 -15.09
C CYS A 356 16.85 -1.25 -14.92
N ALA A 357 17.84 -1.26 -15.82
CA ALA A 357 18.99 -2.15 -15.73
C ALA A 357 19.87 -1.88 -14.49
N GLN A 358 20.11 -0.60 -14.15
CA GLN A 358 20.82 -0.20 -12.94
C GLN A 358 20.09 -0.67 -11.68
N ALA A 359 18.77 -0.48 -11.63
CA ALA A 359 17.92 -0.95 -10.54
C ALA A 359 18.00 -2.49 -10.40
N GLU A 360 17.92 -3.23 -11.51
CA GLU A 360 18.07 -4.68 -11.48
C GLU A 360 19.44 -5.12 -10.93
N SER A 361 20.54 -4.52 -11.40
CA SER A 361 21.89 -4.84 -10.90
C SER A 361 22.00 -4.61 -9.40
N ALA A 362 21.53 -3.45 -8.93
CA ALA A 362 21.53 -3.10 -7.52
C ALA A 362 20.76 -4.12 -6.67
N VAL A 363 19.57 -4.55 -7.10
CA VAL A 363 18.81 -5.53 -6.33
C VAL A 363 19.48 -6.91 -6.34
N ARG A 364 20.11 -7.31 -7.45
CA ARG A 364 20.90 -8.56 -7.51
C ARG A 364 22.13 -8.52 -6.61
N GLU A 365 22.71 -7.34 -6.40
CA GLU A 365 23.80 -7.09 -5.44
C GLU A 365 23.31 -7.02 -3.98
N GLY A 366 22.02 -7.19 -3.73
CA GLY A 366 21.45 -7.24 -2.38
C GLY A 366 21.13 -5.86 -1.80
N LYS A 367 20.93 -4.84 -2.63
CA LYS A 367 20.47 -3.51 -2.19
C LYS A 367 18.98 -3.57 -1.82
N LEU A 368 18.68 -3.40 -0.53
CA LEU A 368 17.32 -3.43 0.01
C LEU A 368 16.51 -2.20 -0.40
N VAL A 369 17.15 -1.04 -0.56
CA VAL A 369 16.51 0.22 -0.90
C VAL A 369 17.09 0.79 -2.19
N LEU A 370 16.23 1.14 -3.13
CA LEU A 370 16.60 1.93 -4.30
C LEU A 370 16.09 3.37 -4.09
N LEU A 371 17.01 4.32 -3.97
CA LEU A 371 16.70 5.74 -3.87
C LEU A 371 16.72 6.35 -5.27
N LEU A 372 15.54 6.53 -5.86
CA LEU A 372 15.35 7.20 -7.14
C LEU A 372 15.26 8.71 -6.88
N SER A 373 16.20 9.50 -7.42
CA SER A 373 16.28 10.93 -7.11
C SER A 373 16.43 11.82 -8.35
N ASP A 374 15.58 12.85 -8.46
CA ASP A 374 15.72 13.95 -9.44
C ASP A 374 16.32 15.23 -8.81
N ARG A 375 16.84 15.14 -7.58
CA ARG A 375 17.22 16.31 -6.78
C ARG A 375 18.51 17.00 -7.20
N TYR A 376 19.51 16.28 -7.70
CA TYR A 376 20.87 16.81 -7.81
C TYR A 376 21.18 17.28 -9.24
N LEU A 377 20.49 18.33 -9.69
CA LEU A 377 20.55 18.77 -11.09
C LEU A 377 21.97 19.14 -11.55
N ILE A 378 22.38 18.60 -12.70
CA ILE A 378 23.65 18.85 -13.37
C ILE A 378 23.38 19.60 -14.68
N LYS A 379 24.10 20.69 -14.90
CA LYS A 379 23.98 21.48 -16.13
C LYS A 379 24.28 20.61 -17.37
N GLY A 380 23.39 20.65 -18.35
CA GLY A 380 23.49 19.87 -19.60
C GLY A 380 22.65 18.59 -19.60
N ARG A 381 22.19 18.13 -18.43
CA ARG A 381 21.33 16.96 -18.29
C ARG A 381 19.87 17.35 -18.07
N ILE A 382 18.98 16.40 -18.33
CA ILE A 382 17.53 16.53 -18.16
C ILE A 382 17.09 15.52 -17.11
N PRO A 383 16.31 15.91 -16.07
CA PRO A 383 15.72 14.94 -15.15
C PRO A 383 14.58 14.18 -15.83
N ALA A 384 14.65 12.84 -15.84
CA ALA A 384 13.51 12.02 -16.22
C ALA A 384 12.39 12.17 -15.17
N HIS A 385 11.14 12.22 -15.61
CA HIS A 385 10.01 12.43 -14.71
C HIS A 385 9.87 11.24 -13.74
N ALA A 386 9.83 11.52 -12.43
CA ALA A 386 9.86 10.50 -11.39
C ALA A 386 8.74 9.44 -11.54
N LEU A 387 7.53 9.83 -11.96
CA LEU A 387 6.43 8.90 -12.21
C LEU A 387 6.76 7.85 -13.27
N LEU A 388 7.35 8.25 -14.40
CA LEU A 388 7.71 7.33 -15.49
C LEU A 388 8.78 6.35 -15.03
N VAL A 389 9.84 6.86 -14.40
CA VAL A 389 10.93 5.99 -13.92
C VAL A 389 10.44 5.04 -12.84
N THR A 390 9.62 5.53 -11.90
CA THR A 390 9.05 4.69 -10.82
C THR A 390 8.23 3.55 -11.40
N GLY A 391 7.33 3.84 -12.35
CA GLY A 391 6.51 2.84 -13.02
C GLY A 391 7.35 1.82 -13.79
N ALA A 392 8.28 2.28 -14.63
CA ALA A 392 9.13 1.41 -15.44
C ALA A 392 10.04 0.53 -14.58
N VAL A 393 10.72 1.09 -13.56
CA VAL A 393 11.56 0.32 -12.63
C VAL A 393 10.71 -0.70 -11.87
N HIS A 394 9.53 -0.31 -11.38
CA HIS A 394 8.65 -1.23 -10.69
C HIS A 394 8.22 -2.41 -11.57
N GLN A 395 7.78 -2.14 -12.80
CA GLN A 395 7.34 -3.16 -13.76
C GLN A 395 8.51 -4.06 -14.20
N HIS A 396 9.69 -3.49 -14.43
CA HIS A 396 10.90 -4.25 -14.75
C HIS A 396 11.28 -5.22 -13.61
N LEU A 397 11.24 -4.74 -12.36
CA LEU A 397 11.52 -5.57 -11.19
C LEU A 397 10.46 -6.64 -10.92
N LEU A 398 9.19 -6.39 -11.29
CA LEU A 398 8.13 -7.41 -11.28
C LEU A 398 8.43 -8.51 -12.31
N LYS A 399 8.69 -8.14 -13.56
CA LYS A 399 8.98 -9.06 -14.67
C LYS A 399 10.22 -9.92 -14.40
N THR A 400 11.22 -9.38 -13.69
CA THR A 400 12.46 -10.09 -13.33
C THR A 400 12.39 -10.86 -12.01
N GLY A 401 11.26 -10.81 -11.29
CA GLY A 401 11.08 -11.51 -10.01
C GLY A 401 11.91 -10.93 -8.86
N LEU A 402 12.25 -9.64 -8.94
CA LEU A 402 13.11 -8.94 -7.97
C LEU A 402 12.34 -7.96 -7.08
N ARG A 403 11.10 -7.58 -7.43
CA ARG A 403 10.37 -6.50 -6.74
C ARG A 403 10.18 -6.72 -5.24
N CYS A 404 9.99 -7.97 -4.79
CA CYS A 404 9.82 -8.30 -3.38
C CYS A 404 11.13 -8.27 -2.56
N LYS A 405 12.29 -8.11 -3.23
CA LYS A 405 13.62 -8.04 -2.57
C LYS A 405 14.07 -6.62 -2.25
N CYS A 406 13.34 -5.61 -2.72
CA CYS A 406 13.73 -4.22 -2.55
C CYS A 406 12.55 -3.28 -2.32
N ASN A 407 12.84 -2.06 -1.90
CA ASN A 407 11.89 -0.99 -1.66
C ASN A 407 12.27 0.24 -2.47
N LEU A 408 11.29 0.90 -3.09
CA LEU A 408 11.51 2.08 -3.94
C LEU A 408 11.25 3.35 -3.12
N LEU A 409 12.30 4.12 -2.82
CA LEU A 409 12.19 5.43 -2.20
C LEU A 409 12.36 6.51 -3.26
N ILE A 410 11.39 7.40 -3.38
CA ILE A 410 11.37 8.42 -4.42
C ILE A 410 11.68 9.79 -3.80
N GLU A 411 12.86 10.35 -4.08
CA GLU A 411 13.19 11.74 -3.75
C GLU A 411 12.90 12.60 -4.99
N THR A 412 11.78 13.32 -4.99
CA THR A 412 11.34 14.02 -6.20
C THR A 412 10.87 15.45 -5.98
N GLY A 413 11.15 16.29 -6.98
CA GLY A 413 10.60 17.64 -7.09
C GLY A 413 9.21 17.71 -7.74
N THR A 414 8.75 16.63 -8.36
CA THR A 414 7.48 16.57 -9.13
C THR A 414 6.24 16.38 -8.25
N ALA A 415 6.35 15.67 -7.12
CA ALA A 415 5.21 15.35 -6.25
C ALA A 415 4.96 16.42 -5.19
N ARG A 416 3.76 17.00 -5.18
CA ARG A 416 3.41 18.16 -4.34
C ARG A 416 2.00 18.13 -3.76
N GLU A 417 1.10 17.34 -4.33
CA GLU A 417 -0.29 17.20 -3.89
C GLU A 417 -0.72 15.72 -3.79
N PRO A 418 -1.83 15.39 -3.11
CA PRO A 418 -2.22 14.01 -2.83
C PRO A 418 -2.31 13.12 -4.07
N HIS A 419 -2.79 13.66 -5.20
CA HIS A 419 -2.88 12.92 -6.44
C HIS A 419 -1.52 12.48 -6.98
N HIS A 420 -0.49 13.33 -6.88
CA HIS A 420 0.87 12.99 -7.31
C HIS A 420 1.44 11.81 -6.49
N PHE A 421 1.23 11.83 -5.16
CA PHE A 421 1.64 10.73 -4.28
C PHE A 421 0.85 9.45 -4.57
N ALA A 422 -0.45 9.56 -4.80
CA ALA A 422 -1.29 8.42 -5.14
C ALA A 422 -0.81 7.75 -6.44
N CYS A 423 -0.44 8.53 -7.46
CA CYS A 423 0.16 7.99 -8.69
C CYS A 423 1.47 7.26 -8.39
N LEU A 424 2.44 7.91 -7.73
CA LEU A 424 3.73 7.27 -7.43
C LEU A 424 3.57 5.96 -6.66
N ILE A 425 2.70 5.94 -5.65
CA ILE A 425 2.45 4.74 -4.83
C ILE A 425 1.71 3.67 -5.64
N GLY A 426 0.67 4.06 -6.40
CA GLY A 426 -0.09 3.16 -7.27
C GLY A 426 0.79 2.49 -8.33
N TYR A 427 1.87 3.16 -8.76
CA TYR A 427 2.88 2.65 -9.68
C TYR A 427 4.15 2.10 -9.00
N GLY A 428 4.11 1.84 -7.69
CA GLY A 428 5.08 0.97 -7.02
C GLY A 428 6.03 1.64 -6.04
N ALA A 429 5.95 2.96 -5.81
CA ALA A 429 6.73 3.62 -4.77
C ALA A 429 6.41 3.04 -3.38
N THR A 430 7.46 2.69 -2.62
CA THR A 430 7.29 2.33 -1.21
C THR A 430 7.00 3.58 -0.40
N ALA A 431 7.83 4.62 -0.52
CA ALA A 431 7.64 5.92 0.12
C ALA A 431 8.24 7.05 -0.72
N VAL A 432 7.76 8.28 -0.51
CA VAL A 432 8.09 9.46 -1.32
C VAL A 432 8.57 10.59 -0.41
N TYR A 433 9.73 11.15 -0.71
CA TYR A 433 10.25 12.39 -0.13
C TYR A 433 10.09 13.56 -1.13
N PRO A 434 9.10 14.44 -0.94
CA PRO A 434 8.80 15.55 -1.86
C PRO A 434 9.68 16.78 -1.57
N TYR A 435 10.98 16.71 -1.86
CA TYR A 435 11.92 17.75 -1.40
C TYR A 435 11.53 19.16 -1.87
N MET A 436 11.00 19.30 -3.09
CA MET A 436 10.60 20.60 -3.64
C MET A 436 9.48 21.26 -2.83
N ALA A 437 8.48 20.50 -2.40
CA ALA A 437 7.39 21.02 -1.57
C ALA A 437 7.94 21.61 -0.26
N TYR A 438 8.92 20.94 0.36
CA TYR A 438 9.59 21.48 1.55
C TYR A 438 10.38 22.77 1.24
N GLN A 439 11.09 22.84 0.11
CA GLN A 439 11.84 24.05 -0.27
C GLN A 439 10.92 25.24 -0.53
N VAL A 440 9.77 25.01 -1.17
CA VAL A 440 8.71 26.02 -1.34
C VAL A 440 8.17 26.50 0.02
N LEU A 441 7.90 25.57 0.95
CA LEU A 441 7.45 25.92 2.30
C LEU A 441 8.48 26.75 3.07
N PHE A 442 9.77 26.42 2.96
CA PHE A 442 10.84 27.22 3.55
C PHE A 442 10.84 28.67 3.01
N GLU A 443 10.67 28.84 1.70
CA GLU A 443 10.59 30.17 1.07
C GLU A 443 9.35 30.94 1.54
N MET A 444 8.19 30.31 1.58
CA MET A 444 6.94 30.93 2.05
C MET A 444 7.02 31.38 3.50
N MET A 445 7.62 30.55 4.36
CA MET A 445 7.87 30.88 5.76
C MET A 445 8.82 32.08 5.88
N ARG A 446 9.94 32.11 5.14
CA ARG A 446 10.90 33.24 5.13
C ARG A 446 10.24 34.55 4.70
N ARG A 447 9.26 34.50 3.79
CA ARG A 447 8.51 35.67 3.31
C ARG A 447 7.29 36.03 4.18
N GLY A 448 7.04 35.31 5.28
CA GLY A 448 5.90 35.55 6.16
C GLY A 448 4.53 35.22 5.55
N ARG A 449 4.49 34.49 4.42
CA ARG A 449 3.22 34.07 3.77
C ARG A 449 2.54 32.92 4.50
N VAL A 450 3.31 32.10 5.21
CA VAL A 450 2.81 31.08 6.12
C VAL A 450 3.26 31.46 7.53
N LYS A 451 2.29 31.77 8.40
CA LYS A 451 2.55 32.04 9.82
C LYS A 451 2.60 30.70 10.56
N LEU A 452 3.81 30.21 10.80
CA LEU A 452 4.06 29.05 11.64
C LEU A 452 4.43 29.52 13.04
N ASP A 453 3.79 28.94 14.05
CA ASP A 453 4.20 29.09 15.44
C ASP A 453 5.60 28.47 15.67
N PHE A 454 6.17 28.68 16.86
CA PHE A 454 7.52 28.22 17.16
C PHE A 454 7.67 26.70 17.06
N ALA A 455 6.63 25.93 17.45
CA ALA A 455 6.62 24.48 17.38
C ALA A 455 6.56 23.97 15.92
N ALA A 456 5.77 24.61 15.05
CA ALA A 456 5.66 24.26 13.64
C ALA A 456 6.90 24.64 12.83
N ARG A 457 7.73 25.59 13.32
CA ARG A 457 9.07 25.85 12.77
C ARG A 457 10.06 24.72 13.03
N LEU A 458 9.92 24.00 14.14
CA LEU A 458 10.78 22.86 14.49
C LEU A 458 10.48 21.62 13.63
N GLU A 459 9.24 21.48 13.14
CA GLU A 459 8.83 20.41 12.24
C GLU A 459 8.15 20.92 10.96
N LEU A 460 8.89 21.72 10.17
CA LEU A 460 8.35 22.24 8.91
C LEU A 460 7.74 21.12 8.05
N GLY A 461 6.54 21.38 7.55
CA GLY A 461 5.78 20.46 6.72
C GLY A 461 5.07 19.34 7.48
N ARG A 462 5.00 19.36 8.82
CA ARG A 462 4.13 18.45 9.59
C ARG A 462 2.67 18.57 9.14
N SER A 463 2.15 19.80 9.14
CA SER A 463 0.79 20.13 8.71
C SER A 463 0.55 19.74 7.24
N TYR A 464 1.52 20.04 6.37
CA TYR A 464 1.51 19.60 4.98
C TYR A 464 1.37 18.07 4.85
N ARG A 465 2.19 17.29 5.58
CA ARG A 465 2.07 15.82 5.60
C ARG A 465 0.73 15.36 6.17
N ALA A 466 0.18 16.04 7.17
CA ALA A 466 -1.13 15.72 7.74
C ALA A 466 -2.26 15.90 6.71
N GLY A 467 -2.25 17.01 5.96
CA GLY A 467 -3.17 17.25 4.85
C GLY A 467 -3.03 16.21 3.75
N LEU A 468 -1.80 15.87 3.35
CA LEU A 468 -1.56 14.81 2.37
C LEU A 468 -2.06 13.43 2.85
N ARG A 469 -1.93 13.10 4.14
CA ARG A 469 -2.47 11.84 4.71
C ARG A 469 -3.99 11.77 4.54
N LYS A 470 -4.71 12.87 4.82
CA LYS A 470 -6.16 12.93 4.61
C LYS A 470 -6.52 12.80 3.13
N GLY A 471 -5.77 13.47 2.24
CA GLY A 471 -5.95 13.35 0.80
C GLY A 471 -5.74 11.92 0.29
N LEU A 472 -4.70 11.22 0.77
CA LEU A 472 -4.46 9.81 0.42
C LEU A 472 -5.59 8.90 0.92
N PHE A 473 -6.04 9.07 2.16
CA PHE A 473 -7.19 8.31 2.66
C PHE A 473 -8.43 8.53 1.79
N LYS A 474 -8.74 9.78 1.44
CA LYS A 474 -9.85 10.11 0.54
C LYS A 474 -9.71 9.43 -0.83
N ILE A 475 -8.51 9.46 -1.44
CA ILE A 475 -8.29 8.84 -2.76
C ILE A 475 -8.49 7.32 -2.69
N MET A 476 -7.92 6.65 -1.69
CA MET A 476 -8.10 5.21 -1.50
C MET A 476 -9.56 4.84 -1.23
N SER A 477 -10.25 5.66 -0.43
CA SER A 477 -11.62 5.38 -0.01
C SER A 477 -12.62 5.52 -1.17
N LYS A 478 -12.32 6.28 -2.23
CA LYS A 478 -13.12 6.31 -3.47
C LYS A 478 -13.28 4.93 -4.10
N MET A 479 -12.29 4.06 -3.95
CA MET A 479 -12.36 2.68 -4.42
C MET A 479 -12.78 1.69 -3.29
N GLY A 480 -13.02 2.19 -2.09
CA GLY A 480 -13.30 1.36 -0.91
C GLY A 480 -12.08 0.63 -0.36
N ILE A 481 -10.86 1.15 -0.60
CA ILE A 481 -9.61 0.50 -0.17
C ILE A 481 -9.19 1.05 1.18
N SER A 482 -8.89 0.16 2.11
CA SER A 482 -8.57 0.54 3.49
C SER A 482 -7.07 0.72 3.72
N THR A 483 -6.21 -0.04 3.04
CA THR A 483 -4.76 -0.05 3.33
C THR A 483 -3.90 0.40 2.16
N ILE A 484 -2.87 1.20 2.45
CA ILE A 484 -1.92 1.66 1.43
C ILE A 484 -1.09 0.50 0.85
N ALA A 485 -0.94 -0.59 1.60
CA ALA A 485 -0.27 -1.80 1.15
C ALA A 485 -0.98 -2.38 -0.08
N SER A 486 -2.31 -2.54 -0.01
CA SER A 486 -3.11 -3.03 -1.14
C SER A 486 -3.29 -1.99 -2.26
N TYR A 487 -3.24 -0.69 -1.93
CA TYR A 487 -3.28 0.37 -2.95
C TYR A 487 -1.98 0.47 -3.76
N ARG A 488 -0.83 0.12 -3.16
CA ARG A 488 0.47 0.11 -3.85
C ARG A 488 0.48 -0.95 -4.95
N SER A 489 0.97 -0.59 -6.13
CA SER A 489 0.96 -1.46 -7.33
C SER A 489 -0.45 -1.73 -7.90
N SER A 490 -1.50 -1.07 -7.39
CA SER A 490 -2.88 -1.31 -7.86
C SER A 490 -3.18 -0.71 -9.23
N GLN A 491 -2.43 0.32 -9.64
CA GLN A 491 -2.64 1.04 -10.91
C GLN A 491 -4.09 1.49 -11.13
N LEU A 492 -4.78 1.93 -10.07
CA LEU A 492 -6.19 2.39 -10.09
C LEU A 492 -6.35 3.78 -10.73
N PHE A 493 -5.85 3.89 -11.96
CA PHE A 493 -5.85 5.09 -12.77
C PHE A 493 -6.19 4.74 -14.21
N GLU A 494 -7.01 5.57 -14.83
CA GLU A 494 -7.20 5.57 -16.27
C GLU A 494 -6.26 6.61 -16.90
N ILE A 495 -5.44 6.17 -17.86
CA ILE A 495 -4.49 7.06 -18.54
C ILE A 495 -5.16 7.60 -19.80
N VAL A 496 -5.25 8.93 -19.91
CA VAL A 496 -5.83 9.61 -21.07
C VAL A 496 -4.79 10.50 -21.71
N GLY A 497 -4.41 10.18 -22.96
CA GLY A 497 -3.53 11.02 -23.78
C GLY A 497 -2.05 10.61 -23.84
N LEU A 498 -1.67 9.47 -23.24
CA LEU A 498 -0.35 8.86 -23.45
C LEU A 498 -0.46 7.73 -24.47
N ALA A 499 0.56 7.60 -25.33
CA ALA A 499 0.63 6.51 -26.29
C ALA A 499 0.84 5.16 -25.59
N GLN A 500 0.29 4.09 -26.17
CA GLN A 500 0.38 2.74 -25.61
C GLN A 500 1.82 2.30 -25.35
N GLU A 501 2.75 2.62 -26.26
CA GLU A 501 4.18 2.31 -26.11
C GLU A 501 4.84 2.95 -24.89
N VAL A 502 4.31 4.09 -24.40
CA VAL A 502 4.78 4.76 -23.18
C VAL A 502 4.19 4.09 -21.94
N VAL A 503 2.94 3.62 -22.03
CA VAL A 503 2.25 2.94 -20.93
C VAL A 503 2.79 1.52 -20.71
N GLU A 504 3.24 0.85 -21.78
CA GLU A 504 3.78 -0.52 -21.74
C GLU A 504 5.25 -0.61 -21.29
N LEU A 505 6.00 0.48 -21.47
CA LEU A 505 7.40 0.60 -21.06
C LEU A 505 7.52 0.65 -19.53
#